data_AF-A0A8T3XQB1-F1
#
_entry.id   AF-A0A8T3XQB1-F1
#
_cell.length_a   1.000
_cell.length_b   1.000
_cell.length_c   1.000
_cell.angle_alpha   90.00
_cell.angle_beta   90.00
_cell.angle_gamma   90.00
#
_symmetry.space_group_name_H-M   'P 1'
#
loop_
_entity.id
_entity.type
_entity.pdbx_description
1 polymer ?
#
loop_
_entity_poly.entity_id
_entity_poly.type
_entity_poly.pdbx_seq_one_letter_code
_entity_poly.pdbx_strand_id
1 'polypeptide(L)'
;MLTDKEIFKLANDAYNDFLANFLVECQFEVVSLNKFLLILEKNLYLQEIFKESSLKNPKDISLPVLVTSGEKYKLSFCSSILGKILKGFSKEKQRMFISAITLHELYHIVNQVERRELNLFSFLKSNKRAYQEFKEDYKELARILEEAKRRFKKK
;
A
#
# COMPACT_ATOMS: atom_id res chain seq x y z
N MET A 1 -9.36 -16.27 5.96
CA MET A 1 -8.87 -15.11 5.19
C MET A 1 -9.89 -14.01 5.33
N LEU A 2 -9.48 -12.74 5.42
CA LEU A 2 -10.42 -11.62 5.46
C LEU A 2 -11.21 -11.52 4.15
N THR A 3 -12.49 -11.16 4.25
CA THR A 3 -13.35 -10.85 3.11
C THR A 3 -13.06 -9.46 2.55
N ASP A 4 -13.46 -9.19 1.31
CA ASP A 4 -13.31 -7.87 0.70
C ASP A 4 -14.00 -6.76 1.53
N LYS A 5 -15.17 -7.07 2.11
CA LYS A 5 -15.87 -6.15 3.03
C LYS A 5 -15.06 -5.87 4.30
N GLU A 6 -14.41 -6.88 4.87
CA GLU A 6 -13.54 -6.70 6.04
C GLU A 6 -12.29 -5.88 5.70
N ILE A 7 -11.66 -6.12 4.55
CA ILE A 7 -10.50 -5.36 4.08
C ILE A 7 -10.88 -3.88 3.91
N PHE A 8 -11.98 -3.62 3.20
CA PHE A 8 -12.47 -2.26 2.99
C PHE A 8 -12.77 -1.56 4.32
N LYS A 9 -13.45 -2.24 5.24
CA LYS A 9 -13.77 -1.68 6.55
C LYS A 9 -12.49 -1.31 7.32
N LEU A 10 -11.53 -2.22 7.42
CA LEU A 10 -10.28 -1.99 8.15
C LEU A 10 -9.46 -0.84 7.56
N ALA A 11 -9.44 -0.71 6.23
CA ALA A 11 -8.78 0.41 5.57
C ALA A 11 -9.47 1.74 5.87
N ASN A 12 -10.80 1.79 5.86
CA ASN A 12 -11.54 2.99 6.24
C ASN A 12 -11.38 3.34 7.72
N ASP A 13 -11.41 2.36 8.61
CA ASP A 13 -11.20 2.58 10.05
C ASP A 13 -9.81 3.23 10.28
N ALA A 14 -8.76 2.66 9.67
CA ALA A 14 -7.40 3.23 9.73
C ALA A 14 -7.29 4.63 9.12
N TYR A 15 -8.03 4.90 8.04
CA TYR A 15 -8.10 6.23 7.43
C TYR A 15 -8.80 7.26 8.30
N ASN A 16 -9.92 6.90 8.93
CA ASN A 16 -10.64 7.79 9.84
C ASN A 16 -9.80 8.17 11.06
N ASP A 17 -9.05 7.21 11.61
CA ASP A 17 -8.09 7.47 12.68
C ASP A 17 -6.97 8.42 12.22
N PHE A 18 -6.50 8.25 10.97
CA PHE A 18 -5.48 9.11 10.36
C PHE A 18 -5.97 10.55 10.12
N LEU A 19 -7.23 10.72 9.72
CA LEU A 19 -7.85 12.02 9.47
C LEU A 19 -7.88 12.94 10.69
N ALA A 20 -7.84 12.39 11.90
CA ALA A 20 -7.79 13.18 13.13
C ALA A 20 -6.56 14.10 13.18
N ASN A 21 -5.48 13.73 12.49
CA ASN A 21 -4.20 14.44 12.50
C ASN A 21 -3.81 15.03 11.14
N PHE A 22 -4.39 14.54 10.03
CA PHE A 22 -3.99 14.92 8.68
C PHE A 22 -5.19 15.10 7.76
N LEU A 23 -5.25 16.25 7.07
CA LEU A 23 -6.32 16.56 6.11
C LEU A 23 -5.94 16.04 4.72
N VAL A 24 -6.34 14.81 4.41
CA VAL A 24 -6.15 14.20 3.09
C VAL A 24 -7.44 13.54 2.63
N GLU A 25 -7.89 13.83 1.41
CA GLU A 25 -9.06 13.16 0.85
C GLU A 25 -8.65 11.88 0.11
N CYS A 26 -9.13 10.74 0.61
CA CYS A 26 -8.84 9.43 0.05
C CYS A 26 -10.09 8.56 -0.12
N GLN A 27 -10.14 7.80 -1.21
CA GLN A 27 -11.13 6.76 -1.48
C GLN A 27 -10.49 5.38 -1.48
N PHE A 28 -11.28 4.37 -1.14
CA PHE A 28 -10.83 2.99 -1.02
C PHE A 28 -11.62 2.10 -1.98
N GLU A 29 -10.95 1.13 -2.60
CA GLU A 29 -11.63 0.02 -3.27
C GLU A 29 -10.88 -1.29 -3.06
N VAL A 30 -11.62 -2.40 -3.03
CA VAL A 30 -11.05 -3.74 -3.09
C VAL A 30 -11.39 -4.33 -4.45
N VAL A 31 -10.38 -4.82 -5.16
CA VAL A 31 -10.50 -5.23 -6.57
C VAL A 31 -9.90 -6.61 -6.81
N SER A 32 -10.40 -7.27 -7.86
CA SER A 32 -9.82 -8.52 -8.36
C SER A 32 -8.43 -8.29 -8.95
N LEU A 33 -7.65 -9.36 -9.10
CA LEU A 33 -6.32 -9.28 -9.73
C LEU A 33 -6.40 -8.68 -11.14
N ASN A 34 -7.37 -9.09 -11.96
CA ASN A 34 -7.49 -8.58 -13.33
C ASN A 34 -7.75 -7.07 -13.36
N LYS A 35 -8.67 -6.57 -12.53
CA LYS A 35 -8.93 -5.13 -12.45
C LYS A 35 -7.72 -4.38 -11.89
N PHE A 36 -7.04 -4.95 -10.89
CA PHE A 36 -5.82 -4.37 -10.31
C PHE A 36 -4.70 -4.21 -11.36
N LEU A 37 -4.48 -5.24 -12.18
CA LEU A 37 -3.49 -5.19 -13.27
C LEU A 37 -3.86 -4.12 -14.31
N LEU A 38 -5.14 -3.97 -14.66
CA LEU A 38 -5.58 -2.90 -15.57
C LEU A 38 -5.35 -1.49 -14.99
N ILE A 39 -5.52 -1.30 -13.68
CA ILE A 39 -5.22 -0.01 -13.02
C ILE A 39 -3.71 0.25 -13.07
N LEU A 40 -2.92 -0.77 -12.74
CA LEU A 40 -1.46 -0.72 -12.76
C LEU A 40 -0.92 -0.42 -14.17
N GLU A 41 -1.46 -1.07 -15.20
CA GLU A 41 -1.11 -0.84 -16.60
C GLU A 41 -1.42 0.58 -17.04
N LYS A 42 -2.46 1.23 -16.50
CA LYS A 42 -2.81 2.62 -16.84
C LYS A 42 -2.05 3.65 -16.00
N ASN A 43 -1.34 3.21 -14.97
CA ASN A 43 -0.59 4.10 -14.09
C ASN A 43 0.75 4.47 -14.77
N LEU A 44 0.80 5.68 -15.35
CA LEU A 44 1.96 6.18 -16.10
C LEU A 44 3.28 6.07 -15.31
N TYR A 45 3.23 6.35 -14.00
CA TYR A 45 4.39 6.24 -13.13
C TYR A 45 4.88 4.80 -12.98
N LEU A 46 3.98 3.84 -12.81
CA LEU A 46 4.38 2.43 -12.77
C LEU A 46 4.86 1.94 -14.14
N GLN A 47 4.29 2.41 -15.24
CA GLN A 47 4.79 2.10 -16.58
C GLN A 47 6.25 2.54 -16.76
N GLU A 48 6.63 3.72 -16.25
CA GLU A 48 8.03 4.17 -16.23
C GLU A 48 8.91 3.23 -15.41
N ILE A 49 8.45 2.82 -14.22
CA ILE A 49 9.18 1.84 -13.39
C ILE A 49 9.36 0.50 -14.11
N PHE A 50 8.37 0.00 -14.83
CA PHE A 50 8.50 -1.24 -15.61
C PHE A 50 9.50 -1.13 -16.75
N LYS A 51 9.63 0.06 -17.36
CA LYS A 51 10.62 0.30 -18.42
C LYS A 51 12.05 0.33 -17.88
N GLU A 52 12.23 0.83 -16.66
CA GLU A 52 13.56 1.03 -16.05
C GLU A 52 14.04 -0.14 -15.17
N SER A 53 13.14 -1.04 -14.77
CA SER A 53 13.47 -2.19 -13.91
C SER A 53 13.59 -3.50 -14.68
N SER A 54 14.17 -4.52 -14.05
CA SER A 54 14.18 -5.89 -14.57
C SER A 54 12.82 -6.60 -14.45
N LEU A 55 11.80 -5.94 -13.88
CA LEU A 55 10.45 -6.46 -13.78
C LEU A 55 9.77 -6.35 -15.14
N LYS A 56 9.66 -7.47 -15.84
CA LYS A 56 9.06 -7.52 -17.19
C LYS A 56 7.55 -7.74 -17.17
N ASN A 57 6.99 -8.21 -16.06
CA ASN A 57 5.56 -8.50 -15.95
C ASN A 57 4.92 -7.82 -14.73
N PRO A 58 3.86 -7.04 -14.92
CA PRO A 58 2.99 -6.54 -13.84
C PRO A 58 2.56 -7.56 -12.80
N LYS A 59 2.38 -8.83 -13.20
CA LYS A 59 2.00 -9.92 -12.30
C LYS A 59 3.12 -10.32 -11.31
N ASP A 60 4.35 -9.96 -11.61
CA ASP A 60 5.50 -10.18 -10.73
C ASP A 60 5.55 -9.11 -9.63
N ILE A 61 4.84 -8.00 -9.81
CA ILE A 61 4.67 -7.00 -8.77
C ILE A 61 3.76 -7.55 -7.68
N SER A 62 4.36 -7.64 -6.49
CA SER A 62 3.71 -8.15 -5.30
C SER A 62 3.26 -6.99 -4.42
N LEU A 63 2.63 -6.03 -5.08
CA LEU A 63 2.11 -4.82 -4.48
C LEU A 63 0.64 -5.07 -4.11
N PRO A 64 0.29 -5.13 -2.82
CA PRO A 64 -1.07 -5.42 -2.39
C PRO A 64 -2.02 -4.23 -2.53
N VAL A 65 -1.49 -3.02 -2.62
CA VAL A 65 -2.25 -1.76 -2.68
C VAL A 65 -1.62 -0.79 -3.67
N LEU A 66 -2.45 -0.13 -4.47
CA LEU A 66 -2.00 0.87 -5.42
C LEU A 66 -2.67 2.21 -5.14
N VAL A 67 -1.87 3.27 -5.07
CA VAL A 67 -2.33 4.66 -5.02
C VAL A 67 -2.46 5.21 -6.45
N THR A 68 -3.62 5.81 -6.74
CA THR A 68 -3.85 6.59 -7.95
C THR A 68 -4.19 8.02 -7.58
N SER A 69 -3.53 8.98 -8.22
CA SER A 69 -3.74 10.43 -7.99
C SER A 69 -4.88 10.96 -8.87
N GLY A 70 -5.69 11.87 -8.33
CA GLY A 70 -6.82 12.51 -9.03
C GLY A 70 -7.58 13.46 -8.09
N GLU A 71 -8.81 13.84 -8.44
CA GLU A 71 -9.74 14.44 -7.47
C GLU A 71 -10.05 13.40 -6.39
N LYS A 72 -9.38 13.55 -5.24
CA LYS A 72 -9.16 12.53 -4.19
C LYS A 72 -8.17 11.46 -4.60
N TYR A 73 -7.29 11.10 -3.68
CA TYR A 73 -6.44 9.92 -3.85
C TYR A 73 -7.30 8.67 -3.80
N LYS A 74 -6.91 7.62 -4.53
CA LYS A 74 -7.61 6.35 -4.48
C LYS A 74 -6.65 5.21 -4.21
N LEU A 75 -6.88 4.50 -3.10
CA LEU A 75 -6.18 3.29 -2.68
C LEU A 75 -6.96 2.06 -3.15
N SER A 76 -6.38 1.33 -4.09
CA SER A 76 -6.95 0.10 -4.65
C SER A 76 -6.25 -1.11 -4.04
N PHE A 77 -6.97 -1.96 -3.33
CA PHE A 77 -6.44 -3.17 -2.71
C PHE A 77 -6.70 -4.39 -3.58
N CYS A 78 -5.69 -5.21 -3.84
CA CYS A 78 -5.86 -6.48 -4.54
C CYS A 78 -6.08 -7.63 -3.55
N SER A 79 -7.31 -8.11 -3.42
CA SER A 79 -7.65 -9.20 -2.49
C SER A 79 -6.87 -10.49 -2.76
N SER A 80 -6.57 -10.77 -4.03
CA SER A 80 -5.79 -11.94 -4.45
C SER A 80 -4.32 -11.86 -3.99
N ILE A 81 -3.68 -10.69 -4.11
CA ILE A 81 -2.29 -10.49 -3.66
C ILE A 81 -2.24 -10.48 -2.14
N LEU A 82 -3.18 -9.78 -1.49
CA LEU A 82 -3.33 -9.81 -0.04
C LEU A 82 -3.47 -11.23 0.49
N GLY A 83 -4.34 -12.05 -0.12
CA GLY A 83 -4.54 -13.44 0.29
C GLY A 83 -3.26 -14.28 0.22
N LYS A 84 -2.39 -14.03 -0.77
CA LYS A 84 -1.08 -14.69 -0.88
C LYS A 84 -0.13 -14.24 0.23
N ILE A 85 -0.03 -12.93 0.49
CA ILE A 85 0.85 -12.35 1.51
C ILE A 85 0.44 -12.79 2.91
N LEU A 86 -0.87 -12.76 3.16
CA LEU A 86 -1.46 -13.03 4.47
C LEU A 86 -1.66 -14.53 4.77
N LYS A 87 -1.25 -15.41 3.86
CA LYS A 87 -1.36 -16.86 4.07
C LYS A 87 -0.56 -17.28 5.30
N GLY A 88 -1.25 -17.91 6.25
CA GLY A 88 -0.66 -18.37 7.52
C GLY A 88 -0.53 -17.30 8.60
N PHE A 89 -1.06 -16.09 8.38
CA PHE A 89 -1.19 -15.09 9.45
C PHE A 89 -2.46 -15.40 10.27
N SER A 90 -2.41 -15.16 11.59
CA SER A 90 -3.62 -15.15 12.42
C SER A 90 -4.59 -14.06 11.96
N LYS A 91 -5.89 -14.17 12.28
CA LYS A 91 -6.87 -13.13 11.92
C LYS A 91 -6.48 -11.74 12.44
N GLU A 92 -5.91 -11.68 13.63
CA GLU A 92 -5.40 -10.45 14.24
C GLU A 92 -4.24 -9.87 13.43
N LYS A 93 -3.22 -10.67 13.09
CA LYS A 93 -2.10 -10.20 12.25
C LYS A 93 -2.56 -9.77 10.86
N GLN A 94 -3.59 -10.40 10.29
CA GLN A 94 -4.19 -9.96 9.03
C GLN A 94 -4.79 -8.57 9.17
N ARG A 95 -5.54 -8.30 10.24
CA ARG A 95 -6.13 -6.98 10.53
C ARG A 95 -5.05 -5.91 10.70
N MET A 96 -4.05 -6.19 11.54
CA MET A 96 -2.92 -5.29 11.74
C MET A 96 -2.20 -4.98 10.44
N PHE A 97 -2.01 -5.97 9.55
CA PHE A 97 -1.38 -5.74 8.26
C PHE A 97 -2.19 -4.79 7.37
N ILE A 98 -3.52 -4.94 7.30
CA ILE A 98 -4.38 -4.03 6.50
C ILE A 98 -4.29 -2.60 7.04
N SER A 99 -4.37 -2.41 8.36
CA SER A 99 -4.20 -1.09 8.97
C SER A 99 -2.80 -0.52 8.70
N ALA A 100 -1.76 -1.34 8.87
CA ALA A 100 -0.37 -0.93 8.68
C ALA A 100 -0.10 -0.45 7.24
N ILE A 101 -0.54 -1.22 6.24
CA ILE A 101 -0.30 -0.85 4.85
C ILE A 101 -1.15 0.36 4.45
N THR A 102 -2.37 0.49 4.98
CA THR A 102 -3.22 1.66 4.72
C THR A 102 -2.57 2.94 5.26
N LEU A 103 -2.15 2.93 6.53
CA LEU A 103 -1.46 4.06 7.15
C LEU A 103 -0.17 4.39 6.39
N HIS A 104 0.61 3.37 6.01
CA HIS A 104 1.83 3.57 5.24
C HIS A 104 1.59 4.35 3.94
N GLU A 105 0.58 3.95 3.16
CA GLU A 105 0.22 4.65 1.92
C GLU A 105 -0.34 6.06 2.18
N LEU A 106 -1.10 6.26 3.25
CA LEU A 106 -1.60 7.59 3.64
C LEU A 106 -0.47 8.54 4.05
N TYR A 107 0.52 8.06 4.80
CA TYR A 107 1.74 8.84 5.11
C TYR A 107 2.49 9.21 3.82
N HIS A 108 2.55 8.33 2.83
CA HIS A 108 3.13 8.67 1.52
C HIS A 108 2.34 9.76 0.82
N ILE A 109 1.01 9.69 0.84
CA ILE A 109 0.17 10.73 0.24
C ILE A 109 0.43 12.09 0.91
N VAL A 110 0.41 12.16 2.24
CA VAL A 110 0.63 13.41 2.99
C VAL A 110 2.05 13.95 2.76
N ASN A 111 3.07 13.09 2.85
CA ASN A 111 4.46 13.51 2.65
C ASN A 111 4.80 13.84 1.19
N GLN A 112 3.92 13.56 0.22
CA GLN A 112 4.05 13.99 -1.16
C GLN A 112 3.36 15.34 -1.44
N VAL A 113 2.72 15.97 -0.45
CA VAL A 113 2.14 17.33 -0.57
C VAL A 113 3.23 18.42 -0.53
N GLU A 114 4.37 18.20 0.11
CA GLU A 114 5.39 19.25 0.24
C GLU A 114 6.49 19.22 -0.82
N ARG A 115 6.85 18.08 -1.42
CA ARG A 115 7.88 18.01 -2.47
C ARG A 115 7.67 16.80 -3.38
N ARG A 116 7.05 16.98 -4.55
CA ARG A 116 7.38 16.16 -5.72
C ARG A 116 8.76 16.57 -6.23
N GLU A 117 9.81 16.21 -5.48
CA GLU A 117 11.14 16.09 -6.06
C GLU A 117 11.30 14.65 -6.58
N LEU A 118 11.35 14.58 -7.91
CA LEU A 118 11.51 13.39 -8.73
C LEU A 118 12.82 12.65 -8.37
N ASN A 119 12.74 11.48 -7.72
CA ASN A 119 13.83 10.52 -7.72
C ASN A 119 13.36 9.06 -7.57
N LEU A 120 13.77 8.29 -8.58
CA LEU A 120 13.62 6.88 -8.92
C LEU A 120 13.77 5.84 -7.78
N PHE A 121 14.40 6.19 -6.65
CA PHE A 121 14.69 5.20 -5.59
C PHE A 121 13.64 5.14 -4.46
N SER A 122 12.58 5.97 -4.52
CA SER A 122 11.76 6.34 -3.35
C SER A 122 10.47 5.52 -3.13
N PHE A 123 10.08 4.69 -4.11
CA PHE A 123 8.80 3.97 -4.09
C PHE A 123 8.85 2.65 -3.27
N LEU A 124 10.04 2.03 -3.18
CA LEU A 124 10.28 0.82 -2.38
C LEU A 124 11.30 1.01 -1.25
N LYS A 125 12.08 2.10 -1.31
CA LYS A 125 12.71 2.72 -0.15
C LYS A 125 11.92 3.99 0.03
N SER A 126 10.93 3.97 0.91
CA SER A 126 10.34 5.17 1.48
C SER A 126 11.14 6.45 1.31
N ASN A 127 10.46 7.58 1.03
CA ASN A 127 10.95 8.84 1.58
C ASN A 127 11.35 8.53 3.02
N LYS A 128 12.67 8.51 3.34
CA LYS A 128 13.19 8.00 4.62
C LYS A 128 12.39 8.59 5.77
N ARG A 129 11.97 9.85 5.61
CA ARG A 129 11.12 10.60 6.50
C ARG A 129 9.73 9.98 6.69
N ALA A 130 8.93 9.78 5.64
CA ALA A 130 7.57 9.22 5.76
C ALA A 130 7.53 7.84 6.45
N TYR A 131 8.51 6.97 6.17
CA TYR A 131 8.60 5.68 6.86
C TYR A 131 9.21 5.77 8.25
N GLN A 132 10.09 6.74 8.51
CA GLN A 132 10.58 7.01 9.86
C GLN A 132 9.46 7.56 10.75
N GLU A 133 8.70 8.55 10.28
CA GLU A 133 7.52 9.11 10.97
C GLU A 133 6.50 7.99 11.25
N PHE A 134 6.11 7.21 10.24
CA PHE A 134 5.23 6.04 10.44
C PHE A 134 5.81 5.02 11.43
N LYS A 135 7.12 4.76 11.40
CA LYS A 135 7.75 3.79 12.30
C LYS A 135 7.83 4.32 13.73
N GLU A 136 7.97 5.63 13.92
CA GLU A 136 7.95 6.28 15.23
C GLU A 136 6.56 6.22 15.84
N ASP A 137 5.54 6.57 15.05
CA ASP A 137 4.14 6.61 15.48
C ASP A 137 3.54 5.20 15.64
N TYR A 138 3.95 4.24 14.81
CA TYR A 138 3.34 2.90 14.73
C TYR A 138 4.37 1.77 14.69
N LYS A 139 5.25 1.71 15.70
CA LYS A 139 6.35 0.71 15.80
C LYS A 139 5.92 -0.74 15.54
N GLU A 140 4.80 -1.17 16.11
CA GLU A 140 4.33 -2.55 15.97
C GLU A 140 3.80 -2.84 14.55
N LEU A 141 3.06 -1.89 13.96
CA LEU A 141 2.54 -2.00 12.59
C LEU A 141 3.68 -2.01 11.57
N ALA A 142 4.73 -1.21 11.78
CA ALA A 142 5.95 -1.25 10.97
C ALA A 142 6.64 -2.61 11.01
N ARG A 143 6.69 -3.27 12.18
CA ARG A 143 7.25 -4.62 12.31
C ARG A 143 6.46 -5.65 11.50
N ILE A 144 5.14 -5.52 11.44
CA ILE A 144 4.27 -6.42 10.66
C ILE A 144 4.52 -6.25 9.15
N LEU A 145 4.73 -5.03 8.64
CA LEU A 145 5.08 -4.81 7.24
C LEU A 145 6.42 -5.46 6.86
N GLU A 146 7.44 -5.34 7.71
CA GLU A 146 8.74 -5.98 7.49
C GLU A 146 8.66 -7.52 7.53
N GLU A 147 7.85 -8.10 8.43
CA GLU A 147 7.60 -9.55 8.47
C GLU A 147 6.98 -10.03 7.16
N ALA A 148 5.95 -9.33 6.66
CA ALA A 148 5.28 -9.65 5.41
C ALA A 148 6.25 -9.57 4.21
N LYS A 149 7.06 -8.51 4.12
CA LYS A 149 8.08 -8.33 3.08
C LYS A 149 9.09 -9.48 3.04
N ARG A 150 9.58 -9.92 4.20
CA ARG A 150 10.55 -11.04 4.31
C ARG A 150 9.95 -12.37 3.86
N ARG A 151 8.70 -12.64 4.22
CA ARG A 151 7.99 -13.87 3.81
C ARG A 151 7.75 -13.93 2.30
N PHE A 152 7.61 -12.76 1.67
CA PHE A 152 7.44 -12.67 0.23
C PHE A 152 8.75 -12.90 -0.54
N LYS A 153 9.88 -12.34 -0.08
CA LYS A 153 11.20 -12.51 -0.73
C LYS A 153 11.78 -13.94 -0.67
N LYS A 154 11.22 -14.83 0.15
CA LYS A 154 11.69 -16.21 0.34
C LYS A 154 11.01 -17.23 -0.61
N LYS A 155 10.21 -16.78 -1.56
CA LYS A 155 9.57 -17.61 -2.60
C LYS A 155 9.97 -17.11 -3.97
#